data_AF-A0A3E0D6P7-F1
#
_entry.id   AF-A0A3E0D6P7-F1
#
_cell.length_a   1.000
_cell.length_b   1.000
_cell.length_c   1.000
_cell.angle_alpha   90.00
_cell.angle_beta   90.00
_cell.angle_gamma   90.00
#
_symmetry.space_group_name_H-M   'P 1'
#
loop_
_entity.id
_entity.type
_entity.pdbx_description
1 polymer ?
#
loop_
_entity_poly.entity_id
_entity_poly.type
_entity_poly.pdbx_seq_one_letter_code
_entity_poly.pdbx_strand_id
1 'polypeptide(L)'
;MSKLVASTFIDKGSIWLYLDDELIAKGSETVTMDLPAEEEFILHWFVKAPKGTTYSISISSPKEAQYQLTKITKESGKDFGIFTFSF
;
A
#
# COMPACT_ATOMS: atom_id res chain seq x y z
N MET A 1 12.02 -11.29 -13.30
CA MET A 1 10.77 -11.33 -12.53
C MET A 1 11.12 -11.27 -11.06
N SER A 2 10.55 -10.30 -10.35
CA SER A 2 10.73 -10.16 -8.91
C SER A 2 9.38 -10.23 -8.22
N LYS A 3 9.38 -10.73 -6.99
CA LYS A 3 8.15 -10.93 -6.23
C LYS A 3 7.82 -9.70 -5.41
N LEU A 4 6.66 -9.08 -5.66
CA LEU A 4 6.09 -8.07 -4.79
C LEU A 4 5.42 -8.75 -3.60
N VAL A 5 5.74 -8.31 -2.39
CA VAL A 5 5.01 -8.69 -1.18
C VAL A 5 4.62 -7.41 -0.47
N ALA A 6 3.32 -7.10 -0.50
CA ALA A 6 2.75 -5.92 0.12
C ALA A 6 1.69 -6.32 1.15
N SER A 7 1.67 -5.61 2.27
CA SER A 7 0.70 -5.83 3.35
C SER A 7 0.10 -4.51 3.76
N THR A 8 -1.20 -4.53 4.02
CA THR A 8 -1.96 -3.41 4.56
C THR A 8 -2.59 -3.81 5.89
N PHE A 9 -2.70 -2.85 6.79
CA PHE A 9 -3.46 -3.01 8.03
C PHE A 9 -4.24 -1.74 8.31
N ILE A 10 -5.47 -1.90 8.78
CA ILE A 10 -6.31 -0.81 9.25
C ILE A 10 -7.19 -1.30 10.40
N ASP A 11 -7.25 -0.51 11.49
CA ASP A 11 -8.07 -0.86 12.66
C ASP A 11 -9.57 -0.74 12.34
N LYS A 12 -10.00 0.38 11.72
CA LYS A 12 -11.40 0.64 11.35
C LYS A 12 -11.51 1.30 9.98
N GLY A 13 -12.52 0.95 9.19
CA GLY A 13 -12.75 1.56 7.88
C GLY A 13 -12.18 0.73 6.73
N SER A 14 -11.62 1.39 5.73
CA SER A 14 -11.11 0.72 4.53
C SER A 14 -9.84 1.38 4.01
N ILE A 15 -8.93 0.54 3.55
CA ILE A 15 -7.77 0.91 2.75
C ILE A 15 -7.89 0.18 1.42
N TRP A 16 -7.55 0.86 0.33
CA TRP A 16 -7.45 0.28 -1.00
C TRP A 16 -6.04 0.54 -1.51
N LEU A 17 -5.34 -0.52 -1.87
CA LEU A 17 -3.98 -0.47 -2.39
C LEU A 17 -3.98 -0.82 -3.87
N TYR A 18 -3.37 0.03 -4.66
CA TYR A 18 -3.29 -0.11 -6.10
C TYR A 18 -1.84 -0.18 -6.57
N LEU A 19 -1.61 -0.92 -7.64
CA LEU A 19 -0.37 -0.95 -8.42
C LEU A 19 -0.75 -0.62 -9.87
N ASP A 20 -0.25 0.49 -10.40
CA ASP A 20 -0.54 0.95 -11.77
C ASP A 20 -2.04 0.92 -12.12
N ASP A 21 -2.84 1.49 -11.22
CA ASP A 21 -4.31 1.57 -11.28
C ASP A 21 -5.08 0.24 -11.08
N GLU A 22 -4.39 -0.88 -10.89
CA GLU A 22 -5.00 -2.17 -10.54
C GLU A 22 -5.12 -2.33 -9.01
N LEU A 23 -6.32 -2.63 -8.51
CA LEU A 23 -6.54 -2.89 -7.09
C LEU A 23 -5.92 -4.24 -6.68
N ILE A 24 -4.86 -4.20 -5.88
CA ILE A 24 -4.11 -5.39 -5.44
C ILE A 24 -4.45 -5.85 -4.01
N ALA A 25 -4.93 -4.97 -3.13
CA ALA A 25 -5.35 -5.33 -1.77
C ALA A 25 -6.45 -4.41 -1.23
N LYS A 26 -7.33 -4.95 -0.36
CA LYS A 26 -8.39 -4.17 0.28
C LYS A 26 -8.56 -4.53 1.76
N GLY A 27 -8.48 -3.52 2.63
CA GLY A 27 -8.59 -3.73 4.08
C GLY A 27 -7.28 -4.23 4.69
N SER A 28 -7.35 -5.15 5.65
CA SER A 28 -6.16 -5.69 6.32
C SER A 28 -5.76 -7.02 5.69
N GLU A 29 -4.90 -6.96 4.67
CA GLU A 29 -4.56 -8.11 3.83
C GLU A 29 -3.06 -8.11 3.48
N THR A 30 -2.56 -9.27 3.06
CA THR A 30 -1.24 -9.39 2.44
C THR A 30 -1.42 -9.93 1.04
N VAL A 31 -0.88 -9.22 0.05
CA VAL A 31 -0.88 -9.61 -1.35
C VAL A 31 0.53 -9.99 -1.77
N THR A 32 0.59 -10.93 -2.71
CA THR A 32 1.82 -11.41 -3.30
C THR A 32 1.62 -11.61 -4.78
N MET A 33 2.50 -11.05 -5.59
CA MET A 33 2.44 -11.16 -7.05
C MET A 33 3.83 -11.06 -7.68
N ASP A 34 3.95 -11.55 -8.91
CA ASP A 34 5.18 -11.45 -9.69
C ASP A 34 5.13 -10.19 -10.57
N LEU A 35 6.22 -9.43 -10.57
CA LEU A 35 6.40 -8.24 -11.37
C LEU A 35 7.49 -8.44 -12.43
N PRO A 36 7.31 -7.88 -13.65
CA PRO A 36 8.39 -7.78 -14.61
C PRO A 36 9.56 -6.97 -14.05
N ALA A 37 10.76 -7.26 -14.55
CA ALA A 37 11.98 -6.52 -14.17
C ALA A 37 12.16 -5.31 -15.08
N GLU A 38 12.89 -4.30 -14.62
CA GLU A 38 13.24 -3.09 -15.38
C GLU A 38 12.04 -2.20 -15.75
N GLU A 39 10.90 -2.39 -15.07
CA GLU A 39 9.71 -1.53 -15.17
C GLU A 39 9.58 -0.63 -13.94
N GLU A 40 9.02 0.56 -14.14
CA GLU A 40 8.68 1.49 -13.07
C GLU A 40 7.24 1.25 -12.65
N PHE A 41 7.03 1.11 -11.33
CA PHE A 41 5.72 0.83 -10.76
C PHE A 41 5.28 1.96 -9.84
N ILE A 42 3.99 2.27 -9.88
CA ILE A 42 3.36 3.25 -9.01
C ILE A 42 2.43 2.54 -8.05
N LEU A 43 2.82 2.48 -6.78
CA LEU A 43 1.96 2.03 -5.72
C LEU A 43 1.26 3.23 -5.11
N HIS A 44 -0.07 3.21 -5.11
CA HIS A 44 -0.86 4.26 -4.50
C HIS A 44 -1.99 3.69 -3.67
N TRP A 45 -2.44 4.46 -2.70
CA TRP A 45 -3.46 4.00 -1.77
C TRP A 45 -4.42 5.09 -1.39
N PHE A 46 -5.61 4.65 -1.04
CA PHE A 46 -6.65 5.48 -0.46
C PHE A 46 -7.11 4.87 0.85
N VAL A 47 -7.30 5.70 1.86
CA VAL A 47 -7.81 5.32 3.17
C VAL A 47 -9.08 6.11 3.44
N LYS A 48 -10.11 5.42 3.91
CA LYS A 48 -11.34 6.01 4.46
C LYS A 48 -11.65 5.37 5.80
N ALA A 49 -11.49 6.12 6.87
CA ALA A 49 -11.67 5.65 8.24
C ALA A 49 -12.09 6.80 9.17
N PRO A 50 -12.63 6.50 10.37
CA PRO A 50 -12.82 7.53 11.40
C PRO A 50 -11.54 8.32 11.69
N LYS A 51 -11.67 9.57 12.18
CA LYS A 51 -10.53 10.36 12.67
C LYS A 51 -9.83 9.58 13.80
N GLY A 52 -8.49 9.58 13.78
CA GLY A 52 -7.69 8.92 14.80
C GLY A 52 -7.49 7.42 14.57
N THR A 53 -7.94 6.88 13.43
CA THR A 53 -7.68 5.47 13.08
C THR A 53 -6.24 5.30 12.60
N THR A 54 -5.56 4.30 13.16
CA THR A 54 -4.23 3.87 12.70
C THR A 54 -4.36 2.95 11.50
N TYR A 55 -3.49 3.16 10.51
CA TYR A 55 -3.30 2.26 9.39
C TYR A 55 -1.79 2.11 9.10
N SER A 56 -1.43 0.99 8.46
CA SER A 56 -0.07 0.77 7.98
C SER A 56 -0.04 0.10 6.62
N ILE A 57 1.04 0.36 5.89
CA ILE A 57 1.36 -0.24 4.59
C ILE A 57 2.83 -0.65 4.66
N SER A 58 3.13 -1.89 4.27
CA SER A 58 4.49 -2.39 4.19
C SER A 58 4.73 -3.12 2.89
N ILE A 59 5.85 -2.84 2.24
CA ILE A 59 6.38 -3.59 1.10
C ILE A 59 7.67 -4.25 1.60
N SER A 60 7.73 -5.57 1.59
CA SER A 60 8.89 -6.33 2.09
C SER A 60 9.78 -6.89 0.98
N SER A 61 9.25 -6.97 -0.24
CA SER A 61 9.93 -7.47 -1.42
C SER A 61 9.35 -6.77 -2.66
N PRO A 62 10.17 -6.50 -3.70
CA PRO A 62 11.62 -6.69 -3.75
C PRO A 62 12.37 -5.73 -2.81
N LYS A 63 13.68 -5.93 -2.60
CA LYS A 63 14.47 -5.18 -1.61
C LYS A 63 14.51 -3.69 -1.95
N GLU A 64 14.59 -3.40 -3.22
CA GLU A 64 14.60 -2.08 -3.85
C GLU A 64 13.27 -1.33 -3.61
N ALA A 65 12.18 -2.08 -3.43
CA ALA A 65 10.84 -1.57 -3.15
C ALA A 65 10.50 -1.56 -1.66
N GLN A 66 11.45 -1.88 -0.76
CA GLN A 66 11.16 -1.96 0.67
C GLN A 66 10.64 -0.63 1.20
N TYR A 67 9.46 -0.69 1.79
CA TYR A 67 8.74 0.49 2.25
C TYR A 67 7.95 0.15 3.51
N GLN A 68 7.90 1.07 4.47
CA GLN A 68 7.05 0.92 5.63
C GLN A 68 6.46 2.28 6.02
N LEU A 69 5.14 2.31 6.12
CA LEU A 69 4.37 3.47 6.53
C LEU A 69 3.43 3.06 7.66
N THR A 70 3.43 3.85 8.73
CA THR A 70 2.40 3.81 9.77
C THR A 70 1.90 5.23 9.99
N LYS A 71 0.59 5.42 9.90
CA LYS A 71 -0.05 6.73 10.00
C LYS A 71 -1.35 6.66 10.78
N ILE A 72 -1.81 7.82 11.23
CA ILE A 72 -3.09 8.03 11.88
C ILE A 72 -3.92 8.98 11.01
N THR A 73 -5.15 8.59 10.67
CA THR A 73 -6.05 9.42 9.87
C THR A 73 -6.40 10.72 10.60
N LYS A 74 -6.28 11.84 9.88
CA LYS A 74 -6.55 13.19 10.41
C LYS A 74 -8.02 13.59 10.20
N GLU A 75 -8.32 14.88 10.32
CA GLU A 75 -9.66 15.42 10.58
C GLU A 75 -10.76 15.04 9.58
N SER A 76 -10.42 14.76 8.32
CA SER A 76 -11.39 14.38 7.29
C SER A 76 -11.67 12.87 7.21
N GLY A 77 -10.98 12.04 7.99
CA GLY A 77 -11.12 10.58 7.93
C GLY A 77 -10.71 9.98 6.59
N LYS A 78 -10.00 10.74 5.76
CA LYS A 78 -9.48 10.29 4.47
C LYS A 78 -7.98 10.54 4.42
N ASP A 79 -7.24 9.60 3.87
CA ASP A 79 -5.82 9.76 3.58
C ASP A 79 -5.53 9.15 2.20
N PHE A 80 -4.48 9.62 1.57
CA PHE A 80 -3.98 9.05 0.33
C PHE A 80 -2.46 9.17 0.28
N GLY A 81 -1.83 8.35 -0.55
CA GLY A 81 -0.42 8.49 -0.81
C GLY A 81 0.03 7.68 -2.00
N ILE A 82 1.25 7.97 -2.42
CA ILE A 82 1.87 7.42 -3.61
C ILE A 82 3.32 7.09 -3.24
N PHE A 83 3.80 5.96 -3.75
CA PHE A 83 5.17 5.49 -3.65
C PHE A 83 5.56 4.87 -5.00
N THR A 84 6.62 5.41 -5.59
CA THR A 84 7.14 4.94 -6.88
C THR A 84 8.43 4.16 -6.64
N PHE A 85 8.60 3.04 -7.34
CA PHE A 85 9.79 2.21 -7.25
C PHE A 85 10.08 1.48 -8.56
N SER A 86 11.32 1.03 -8.72
CA SER A 86 11.82 0.26 -9.87
C SER A 86 12.88 -0.72 -9.40
N PHE A 87 13.10 -1.82 -10.12
CA PHE A 87 14.15 -2.80 -9.81
C PHE A 87 14.55 -3.63 -11.03
#